data_AF-A0A8T4YD98-F1
#
_entry.id   AF-A0A8T4YD98-F1
#
_cell.length_a   1.000
_cell.length_b   1.000
_cell.length_c   1.000
_cell.angle_alpha   90.00
_cell.angle_beta   90.00
_cell.angle_gamma   90.00
#
_symmetry.space_group_name_H-M   'P 1'
#
loop_
_entity.id
_entity.type
_entity.pdbx_description
1 polymer ?
#
loop_
_entity_poly.entity_id
_entity_poly.type
_entity_poly.pdbx_seq_one_letter_code
_entity_poly.pdbx_strand_id
1 'polypeptide(L)'
;MKECKLIGKIIRVDGECSAGHHVGEEFDLTLYSEGTNNSFRAPNVCGFFYNALFPYLVALQFGGAFPWEENKDEFTSGCPDRQKVTIAVKRVRK
;
A
#
# COMPACT_ATOMS: atom_id res chain seq x y z
N MET A 1 6.02 18.66 2.94
CA MET A 1 5.41 17.90 1.82
C MET A 1 3.94 18.30 1.74
N LYS A 2 3.16 17.73 0.82
CA LYS A 2 1.70 17.90 0.89
C LYS A 2 1.14 16.74 1.69
N GLU A 3 0.22 17.03 2.60
CA GLU A 3 -0.46 16.02 3.40
C GLU A 3 -1.20 15.04 2.47
N CYS A 4 -1.00 13.74 2.67
CA CYS A 4 -1.65 12.71 1.88
C CYS A 4 -1.94 11.47 2.70
N LYS A 5 -2.83 10.61 2.17
CA LYS A 5 -3.07 9.27 2.68
C LYS A 5 -2.70 8.24 1.63
N LEU A 6 -2.23 7.08 2.08
CA LEU A 6 -2.03 5.92 1.21
C LEU A 6 -3.10 4.88 1.51
N ILE A 7 -4.03 4.68 0.59
CA ILE A 7 -5.12 3.70 0.75
C ILE A 7 -4.80 2.50 -0.11
N GLY A 8 -4.58 1.36 0.54
CA GLY A 8 -4.37 0.07 -0.13
C GLY A 8 -5.67 -0.73 -0.16
N LYS A 9 -5.96 -1.37 -1.30
CA LYS A 9 -7.10 -2.28 -1.48
C LYS A 9 -6.65 -3.58 -2.11
N ILE A 10 -7.01 -4.71 -1.50
CA ILE A 10 -6.80 -6.03 -2.12
C ILE A 10 -7.74 -6.17 -3.31
N ILE A 11 -7.17 -6.28 -4.51
CA ILE A 11 -7.93 -6.37 -5.76
C ILE A 11 -7.96 -7.79 -6.34
N ARG A 12 -7.07 -8.68 -5.88
CA ARG A 12 -7.01 -10.07 -6.32
C ARG A 12 -6.46 -10.98 -5.24
N VAL A 13 -7.07 -12.15 -5.09
CA VAL A 13 -6.55 -13.29 -4.32
C VAL A 13 -6.68 -14.54 -5.18
N ASP A 14 -5.58 -15.27 -5.32
CA ASP A 14 -5.49 -16.50 -6.12
C ASP A 14 -5.50 -17.72 -5.20
N GLY A 15 -6.61 -18.45 -5.18
CA GLY A 15 -6.83 -19.52 -4.21
C GLY A 15 -6.94 -18.98 -2.78
N GLU A 16 -6.19 -19.56 -1.84
CA GLU A 16 -6.28 -19.25 -0.41
C GLU A 16 -5.02 -18.53 0.10
N CYS A 17 -5.22 -17.37 0.75
CA CYS A 17 -4.16 -16.66 1.45
C CYS A 17 -4.02 -17.21 2.88
N SER A 18 -2.81 -17.69 3.24
CA SER A 18 -2.53 -18.20 4.60
C SER A 18 -2.65 -17.14 5.70
N ALA A 19 -2.56 -15.85 5.34
CA ALA A 19 -2.78 -14.73 6.25
C ALA A 19 -4.25 -14.26 6.32
N GLY A 20 -5.15 -14.88 5.56
CA GLY A 20 -6.60 -14.57 5.57
C GLY A 20 -7.03 -13.35 4.74
N HIS A 21 -6.14 -12.80 3.89
CA HIS A 21 -6.51 -11.69 3.02
C HIS A 21 -7.56 -12.08 1.99
N HIS A 22 -8.49 -11.16 1.71
CA HIS A 22 -9.60 -11.35 0.77
C HIS A 22 -9.81 -10.11 -0.11
N VAL A 23 -10.41 -10.29 -1.28
CA VAL A 23 -10.69 -9.19 -2.21
C VAL A 23 -11.64 -8.18 -1.56
N GLY A 24 -11.33 -6.89 -1.72
CA GLY A 24 -12.10 -5.80 -1.15
C GLY A 24 -11.59 -5.31 0.21
N GLU A 25 -10.69 -6.04 0.85
CA GLU A 25 -10.04 -5.62 2.10
C GLU A 25 -9.22 -4.33 1.88
N GLU A 26 -9.38 -3.36 2.77
CA GLU A 26 -8.77 -2.03 2.66
C GLU A 26 -7.91 -1.70 3.89
N PHE A 27 -6.81 -0.98 3.65
CA PHE A 27 -5.85 -0.58 4.66
C PHE A 27 -5.46 0.88 4.51
N ASP A 28 -5.36 1.59 5.64
CA ASP A 28 -4.62 2.85 5.70
C ASP A 28 -3.13 2.52 5.87
N LEU A 29 -2.37 2.69 4.78
CA LEU A 29 -0.93 2.44 4.69
C LEU A 29 -0.13 3.74 4.84
N THR A 30 -0.76 4.81 5.34
CA THR A 30 -0.08 6.09 5.57
C THR A 30 1.04 5.89 6.60
N LEU A 31 2.25 6.34 6.27
CA LEU A 31 3.43 6.14 7.12
C LEU A 31 3.59 7.29 8.11
N TYR A 32 3.32 8.51 7.66
CA TYR A 32 3.55 9.74 8.41
C TYR A 32 2.52 10.80 8.02
N SER A 33 2.14 11.65 8.97
CA SER A 33 1.25 12.79 8.78
C SER A 33 1.95 14.06 9.26
N GLU A 34 2.18 15.00 8.34
CA GLU A 34 2.74 16.33 8.68
C GLU A 34 1.76 17.13 9.56
N GLY A 35 0.45 17.04 9.30
CA GLY A 35 -0.55 17.79 10.06
C GLY A 35 -0.62 17.42 11.55
N THR A 36 -0.26 16.19 11.90
CA THR A 36 -0.24 15.70 13.29
C THR A 36 1.18 15.43 13.80
N ASN A 37 2.20 15.64 12.96
CA ASN A 37 3.61 15.31 13.21
C ASN A 37 3.82 13.90 13.80
N ASN A 38 3.10 12.89 13.28
CA ASN A 38 3.10 11.53 13.83
C ASN A 38 3.36 10.48 12.76
N SER A 39 4.09 9.43 13.15
CA SER A 39 4.22 8.20 12.38
C SER A 39 3.14 7.20 12.79
N PHE A 40 2.58 6.47 11.84
CA PHE A 40 1.53 5.48 12.11
C PHE A 40 2.13 4.09 12.36
N ARG A 41 1.39 3.29 13.12
CA ARG A 41 1.70 1.86 13.27
C ARG A 41 1.40 1.14 11.96
N ALA A 42 2.15 0.08 11.69
CA ALA A 42 1.84 -0.80 10.57
C ALA A 42 0.39 -1.32 10.72
N PRO A 43 -0.43 -1.24 9.65
CA PRO A 43 -1.77 -1.81 9.68
C PRO A 43 -1.71 -3.33 9.78
N ASN A 44 -2.86 -3.96 10.00
CA ASN A 44 -2.99 -5.42 10.08
C ASN A 44 -2.89 -6.10 8.70
N VAL A 45 -1.78 -5.87 8.02
CA VAL A 45 -1.40 -6.53 6.77
C VAL A 45 -0.41 -7.65 7.11
N CYS A 46 -0.45 -8.76 6.36
CA CYS A 46 0.57 -9.81 6.45
C CYS A 46 1.98 -9.20 6.48
N GLY A 47 2.79 -9.55 7.48
CA GLY A 47 4.12 -8.93 7.67
C GLY A 47 5.06 -9.09 6.47
N PHE A 48 5.03 -10.24 5.79
CA PHE A 48 5.80 -10.45 4.56
C PHE A 48 5.35 -9.52 3.42
N PHE A 49 4.03 -9.33 3.30
CA PHE A 49 3.49 -8.47 2.26
C PHE A 49 3.77 -7.00 2.58
N TYR A 50 3.59 -6.58 3.84
CA TYR A 50 3.92 -5.22 4.27
C TYR A 50 5.40 -4.88 4.04
N ASN A 51 6.31 -5.79 4.37
CA ASN A 51 7.74 -5.60 4.11
C ASN A 51 8.04 -5.42 2.60
N ALA A 52 7.39 -6.20 1.74
CA ALA A 52 7.55 -6.06 0.29
C ALA A 52 6.98 -4.74 -0.25
N LEU A 53 5.90 -4.22 0.35
CA LEU A 53 5.25 -2.97 -0.04
C LEU A 53 6.00 -1.74 0.49
N PHE A 54 6.63 -1.83 1.65
CA PHE A 54 7.22 -0.70 2.37
C PHE A 54 8.08 0.25 1.50
N PRO A 55 9.03 -0.21 0.67
CA PRO A 55 9.81 0.71 -0.17
C PRO A 55 8.94 1.50 -1.16
N TYR A 56 7.89 0.89 -1.70
CA TYR A 56 6.95 1.55 -2.60
C TYR A 56 6.06 2.56 -1.86
N LEU A 57 5.63 2.21 -0.63
CA LEU A 57 4.88 3.12 0.24
C LEU A 57 5.71 4.35 0.60
N VAL A 58 6.99 4.17 0.93
CA VAL A 58 7.92 5.29 1.18
C VAL A 58 8.04 6.14 -0.08
N ALA A 59 8.34 5.55 -1.24
CA ALA A 59 8.47 6.30 -2.47
C ALA A 59 7.21 7.14 -2.76
N LEU A 60 6.01 6.54 -2.65
CA LEU A 60 4.76 7.24 -2.93
C LEU A 60 4.40 8.28 -1.85
N GLN A 61 4.59 7.98 -0.56
CA GLN A 61 4.33 8.92 0.54
C GLN A 61 5.14 10.21 0.39
N PHE A 62 6.43 10.09 0.07
CA PHE A 62 7.36 11.21 0.05
C PHE A 62 7.46 11.89 -1.34
N GLY A 63 6.41 11.78 -2.16
CA GLY A 63 6.28 12.53 -3.42
C GLY A 63 6.89 11.85 -4.66
N GLY A 64 7.46 10.67 -4.52
CA GLY A 64 7.88 9.84 -5.64
C GLY A 64 6.69 9.34 -6.46
N ALA A 65 7.02 8.80 -7.63
CA ALA A 65 6.09 8.17 -8.55
C ALA A 65 6.82 7.12 -9.39
N PHE A 66 6.08 6.17 -9.94
CA PHE A 66 6.64 5.10 -10.75
C PHE A 66 6.53 5.44 -12.25
N PRO A 67 7.63 5.42 -13.01
CA PRO A 67 7.60 5.80 -14.43
C PRO A 67 6.65 4.96 -15.29
N TRP A 68 6.50 3.68 -14.96
CA TRP A 68 5.67 2.71 -15.68
C TRP A 68 4.17 2.75 -15.32
N GLU A 69 3.78 3.39 -14.22
CA GLU A 69 2.36 3.53 -13.86
C GLU A 69 1.73 4.68 -14.65
N GLU A 70 0.54 4.46 -15.22
CA GLU A 70 -0.22 5.50 -15.92
C GLU A 70 -0.63 6.62 -14.95
N ASN A 71 -1.15 6.24 -13.78
CA ASN A 71 -1.49 7.14 -12.71
C ASN A 71 -0.32 7.30 -11.73
N LYS A 72 0.28 8.50 -11.66
CA LYS A 72 1.43 8.80 -10.79
C LYS A 72 1.10 8.82 -9.29
N ASP A 73 -0.18 8.75 -8.94
CA ASP A 73 -0.66 8.63 -7.57
C ASP A 73 -1.09 7.18 -7.23
N GLU A 74 -0.74 6.19 -8.04
CA GLU A 74 -1.12 4.79 -7.84
C GLU A 74 0.01 3.82 -8.15
N PHE A 75 0.00 2.65 -7.50
CA PHE A 75 0.76 1.48 -7.96
C PHE A 75 0.04 0.19 -7.60
N THR A 76 0.35 -0.87 -8.34
CA THR A 76 -0.11 -2.23 -8.03
C THR A 76 1.08 -3.11 -7.65
N SER A 77 0.93 -3.93 -6.62
CA SER A 77 1.98 -4.86 -6.19
C SER A 77 1.41 -6.19 -5.69
N GLY A 78 2.16 -7.26 -5.94
CA GLY A 78 1.83 -8.62 -5.50
C GLY A 78 2.65 -9.03 -4.28
N CYS A 79 2.09 -9.90 -3.45
CA CYS A 79 2.81 -10.47 -2.32
C CYS A 79 3.96 -11.40 -2.80
N PRO A 80 4.98 -11.65 -1.95
CA PRO A 80 6.13 -12.47 -2.35
C PRO A 80 5.80 -13.95 -2.53
N ASP A 81 4.63 -14.42 -2.09
CA ASP A 81 4.12 -15.76 -2.35
C ASP A 81 3.55 -15.85 -3.77
N ARG A 82 4.43 -15.76 -4.78
CA ARG A 82 4.08 -15.86 -6.22
C ARG A 82 2.92 -14.93 -6.62
N GLN A 83 2.87 -13.73 -6.05
CA GLN A 83 1.81 -12.74 -6.30
C GLN A 83 0.39 -13.25 -6.01
N LYS A 84 0.25 -14.21 -5.08
CA LYS A 84 -1.05 -14.79 -4.72
C LYS A 84 -2.08 -13.75 -4.30
N VAL A 85 -1.64 -12.71 -3.59
CA VAL A 85 -2.46 -11.56 -3.24
C VAL A 85 -1.91 -10.34 -3.99
N THR A 86 -2.80 -9.56 -4.60
CA THR A 86 -2.46 -8.31 -5.28
C THR A 86 -3.19 -7.14 -4.63
N ILE A 87 -2.44 -6.08 -4.31
CA ILE A 87 -2.95 -4.83 -3.73
C ILE A 87 -2.76 -3.69 -4.72
N ALA A 88 -3.77 -2.83 -4.85
CA ALA A 88 -3.65 -1.52 -5.48
C ALA A 88 -3.57 -0.46 -4.38
N VAL A 89 -2.56 0.41 -4.44
CA VAL A 89 -2.36 1.48 -3.45
C VAL A 89 -2.50 2.83 -4.13
N LYS A 90 -3.32 3.70 -3.56
CA LYS A 90 -3.59 5.06 -4.06
C LYS A 90 -3.15 6.13 -3.07
N ARG A 91 -2.44 7.14 -3.56
CA ARG A 91 -2.13 8.38 -2.84
C ARG A 91 -3.28 9.36 -2.98
N VAL A 92 -3.97 9.63 -1.88
CA VAL A 92 -5.05 10.61 -1.79
C VAL A 92 -4.50 11.88 -1.18
N ARG A 93 -4.40 12.94 -1.98
CA ARG A 93 -3.93 14.27 -1.53
C ARG A 93 -5.04 14.97 -0.77
N LYS A 94 -4.69 15.68 0.31
CA LYS A 94 -5.59 16.61 1.01
C LYS A 94 -5.45 18.03 0.49
#